data_AF-A0A968IYI2-F1
#
_entry.id   AF-A0A968IYI2-F1
#
_cell.length_a   1.000
_cell.length_b   1.000
_cell.length_c   1.000
_cell.angle_alpha   90.00
_cell.angle_beta   90.00
_cell.angle_gamma   90.00
#
_symmetry.space_group_name_H-M   'P 1'
#
loop_
_entity.id
_entity.type
_entity.pdbx_description
1 polymer ?
#
loop_
_entity_poly.entity_id
_entity_poly.type
_entity_poly.pdbx_seq_one_letter_code
_entity_poly.pdbx_strand_id
1 'polypeptide(L)'
;MQPHRAEAYELRGDAYAKLQNVEAALANYAEALKYGSGTAQRKCEELQAYWTNERRQEAERQRQAEEQRKAAEAKRQQEEAERQRLISQTTGADYSELDRALRNRQWQEADELTRTLMLKVMNTSGYLNADEIRRFPGEDLKRIDRLWVDHSDGKLGFSVQKRIWQECGSPGPDYEANKAAWKKFGQRVNWQGGTAYDGWRYTSELDMTNPQKYPGHLPLWVWLGAEGWFWVRWLGGVLFSRAEI
;
A
#
# COMPACT_ATOMS: atom_id res chain seq x y z
N MET A 1 -0.14 -72.73 -26.04
CA MET A 1 -0.45 -71.28 -25.92
C MET A 1 0.53 -70.69 -24.92
N GLN A 2 1.24 -69.60 -25.24
CA GLN A 2 2.39 -69.09 -24.46
C GLN A 2 1.96 -68.02 -23.43
N PRO A 3 1.92 -68.31 -22.11
CA PRO A 3 1.46 -67.37 -21.08
C PRO A 3 2.44 -66.21 -20.80
N HIS A 4 3.70 -66.34 -21.23
CA HIS A 4 4.79 -65.44 -20.82
C HIS A 4 4.85 -64.08 -21.53
N ARG A 5 4.00 -63.81 -22.52
CA ARG A 5 4.06 -62.53 -23.27
C ARG A 5 3.17 -61.46 -22.65
N ALA A 6 1.91 -61.76 -22.36
CA ALA A 6 0.96 -60.77 -21.84
C ALA A 6 1.37 -60.24 -20.44
N GLU A 7 1.71 -61.14 -19.52
CA GLU A 7 2.07 -60.80 -18.13
C GLU A 7 3.34 -59.96 -18.04
N ALA A 8 4.33 -60.21 -18.90
CA ALA A 8 5.56 -59.43 -18.95
C ALA A 8 5.31 -57.98 -19.41
N TYR A 9 4.44 -57.79 -20.42
CA TYR A 9 4.03 -56.45 -20.85
C TYR A 9 3.22 -55.73 -19.76
N GLU A 10 2.34 -56.43 -19.02
CA GLU A 10 1.62 -55.85 -17.89
C GLU A 10 2.54 -55.39 -16.75
N LEU A 11 3.48 -56.24 -16.32
CA LEU A 11 4.44 -55.90 -15.27
C LEU A 11 5.26 -54.66 -15.64
N ARG A 12 5.66 -54.56 -16.91
CA ARG A 12 6.39 -53.40 -17.42
C ARG A 12 5.49 -52.15 -17.49
N GLY A 13 4.22 -52.32 -17.88
CA GLY A 13 3.21 -51.26 -17.83
C GLY A 13 3.01 -50.72 -16.42
N ASP A 14 2.87 -51.61 -15.43
CA ASP A 14 2.73 -51.27 -14.01
C ASP A 14 3.98 -50.53 -13.49
N ALA A 15 5.17 -50.97 -13.89
CA ALA A 15 6.42 -50.30 -13.55
C ALA A 15 6.47 -48.87 -14.13
N TYR A 16 6.08 -48.68 -15.39
CA TYR A 16 6.03 -47.34 -15.99
C TYR A 16 4.93 -46.45 -15.39
N ALA A 17 3.78 -47.01 -15.03
CA ALA A 17 2.71 -46.27 -14.36
C ALA A 17 3.16 -45.76 -12.98
N LYS A 18 3.90 -46.58 -12.22
CA LYS A 18 4.52 -46.16 -10.95
C LYS A 18 5.57 -45.06 -11.12
N LEU A 19 6.25 -45.03 -12.26
CA LEU A 19 7.18 -43.96 -12.64
C LEU A 19 6.49 -42.74 -13.25
N GLN A 20 5.14 -42.70 -13.26
CA GLN A 20 4.31 -41.69 -13.92
C GLN A 20 4.60 -41.50 -15.42
N ASN A 21 5.22 -42.48 -16.07
CA ASN A 21 5.38 -42.50 -17.51
C ASN A 21 4.12 -43.11 -18.15
N VAL A 22 3.05 -42.31 -18.20
CA VAL A 22 1.72 -42.74 -18.66
C VAL A 22 1.76 -43.24 -20.11
N GLU A 23 2.54 -42.59 -20.97
CA GLU A 23 2.68 -42.99 -22.37
C GLU A 23 3.29 -44.39 -22.51
N ALA A 24 4.42 -44.64 -21.84
CA ALA A 24 5.06 -45.95 -21.85
C ALA A 24 4.21 -47.03 -21.16
N ALA A 25 3.47 -46.68 -20.10
CA ALA A 25 2.56 -47.59 -19.41
C ALA A 25 1.41 -48.03 -20.32
N LEU A 26 0.73 -47.07 -20.98
CA LEU A 26 -0.37 -47.35 -21.90
C LEU A 26 0.09 -48.15 -23.13
N ALA A 27 1.28 -47.87 -23.68
CA ALA A 27 1.84 -48.66 -24.78
C ALA A 27 2.06 -50.13 -24.39
N ASN A 28 2.50 -50.37 -23.15
CA ASN A 28 2.71 -51.72 -22.64
C ASN A 28 1.40 -52.46 -22.36
N TYR A 29 0.40 -51.79 -21.80
CA TYR A 29 -0.93 -52.38 -21.67
C TYR A 29 -1.56 -52.68 -23.03
N ALA A 30 -1.36 -51.82 -24.04
CA ALA A 30 -1.80 -52.08 -25.41
C ALA A 30 -1.13 -53.31 -26.04
N GLU A 31 0.16 -53.55 -25.77
CA GLU A 31 0.82 -54.79 -26.20
C GLU A 31 0.26 -56.02 -25.47
N ALA A 32 0.03 -55.94 -24.16
CA ALA A 32 -0.58 -57.04 -23.40
C ALA A 32 -2.01 -57.39 -23.89
N LEU A 33 -2.77 -56.40 -24.32
CA LEU A 33 -4.10 -56.55 -24.91
C LEU A 33 -4.10 -57.36 -26.22
N LYS A 34 -3.08 -57.20 -27.07
CA LYS A 34 -2.93 -57.99 -28.30
C LYS A 34 -2.78 -59.49 -28.03
N TYR A 35 -2.30 -59.85 -26.83
CA TYR A 35 -2.16 -61.23 -26.38
C TYR A 35 -3.36 -61.70 -25.53
N GLY A 36 -4.47 -60.94 -25.48
CA GLY A 36 -5.73 -61.35 -24.87
C GLY A 36 -5.86 -61.10 -23.36
N SER A 37 -5.07 -60.20 -22.78
CA SER A 37 -5.19 -59.89 -21.34
C SER A 37 -6.42 -59.03 -21.02
N GLY A 38 -7.37 -59.60 -20.26
CA GLY A 38 -8.50 -58.85 -19.71
C GLY A 38 -8.12 -57.89 -18.57
N THR A 39 -7.03 -58.16 -17.84
CA THR A 39 -6.54 -57.28 -16.76
C THR A 39 -5.88 -56.03 -17.31
N ALA A 40 -5.16 -56.14 -18.44
CA ALA A 40 -4.56 -55.01 -19.13
C ALA A 40 -5.61 -54.02 -19.66
N GLN A 41 -6.80 -54.50 -20.06
CA GLN A 41 -7.90 -53.64 -20.51
C GLN A 41 -8.33 -52.67 -19.42
N ARG A 42 -8.69 -53.23 -18.26
CA ARG A 42 -9.14 -52.43 -17.12
C ARG A 42 -8.06 -51.45 -16.65
N LYS A 43 -6.80 -51.89 -16.57
CA LYS A 43 -5.67 -51.03 -16.19
C LYS A 43 -5.46 -49.87 -17.17
N CYS A 44 -5.63 -50.11 -18.47
CA CYS A 44 -5.55 -49.09 -19.50
C CYS A 44 -6.66 -48.04 -19.34
N GLU A 45 -7.91 -48.49 -19.17
CA GLU A 45 -9.08 -47.62 -18.96
C GLU A 45 -8.94 -46.78 -17.68
N GLU A 46 -8.53 -47.40 -16.57
CA GLU A 46 -8.28 -46.73 -15.28
C GLU A 46 -7.18 -45.67 -15.41
N LEU A 47 -6.05 -46.00 -16.05
CA LEU A 47 -4.92 -45.07 -16.21
C LEU A 47 -5.26 -43.91 -17.17
N GLN A 48 -6.00 -44.18 -18.25
CA GLN A 48 -6.48 -43.14 -19.16
C GLN A 48 -7.45 -42.18 -18.47
N ALA A 49 -8.39 -42.70 -17.68
CA ALA A 49 -9.34 -41.90 -16.91
C ALA A 49 -8.62 -41.04 -15.86
N TYR A 50 -7.68 -41.64 -15.11
CA TYR A 50 -6.85 -40.93 -14.13
C TYR A 50 -6.08 -39.78 -14.78
N TRP A 51 -5.32 -40.06 -15.85
CA TRP A 51 -4.50 -39.04 -16.52
C TRP A 51 -5.33 -37.93 -17.17
N THR A 52 -6.47 -38.27 -17.75
CA THR A 52 -7.39 -37.28 -18.32
C THR A 52 -7.96 -36.36 -17.24
N ASN A 53 -8.33 -36.92 -16.08
CA ASN A 53 -8.79 -36.14 -14.94
C ASN A 53 -7.68 -35.25 -14.37
N GLU A 54 -6.46 -35.77 -14.20
CA GLU A 54 -5.29 -34.98 -13.76
C GLU A 54 -5.00 -33.80 -14.69
N ARG A 55 -4.98 -34.03 -16.01
CA ARG A 55 -4.79 -32.97 -17.00
C ARG A 55 -5.92 -31.93 -16.96
N ARG A 56 -7.16 -32.36 -16.73
CA ARG A 56 -8.30 -31.46 -16.58
C ARG A 56 -8.17 -30.60 -15.32
N GLN A 57 -7.84 -31.22 -14.19
CA GLN A 57 -7.61 -30.51 -12.93
C GLN A 57 -6.44 -29.54 -13.03
N GLU A 58 -5.36 -29.94 -13.70
CA GLU A 58 -4.21 -29.07 -13.94
C GLU A 58 -4.58 -27.88 -14.84
N ALA A 59 -5.32 -28.12 -15.92
CA ALA A 59 -5.82 -27.04 -16.76
C ALA A 59 -6.76 -26.09 -16.00
N GLU A 60 -7.58 -26.61 -15.08
CA GLU A 60 -8.43 -25.80 -14.20
C GLU A 60 -7.62 -24.99 -13.19
N ARG A 61 -6.61 -25.59 -12.55
CA ARG A 61 -5.66 -24.89 -11.66
C ARG A 61 -4.94 -23.77 -12.40
N GLN A 62 -4.49 -24.03 -13.63
CA GLN A 62 -3.83 -23.01 -14.46
C GLN A 62 -4.78 -21.88 -14.84
N ARG A 63 -6.03 -22.19 -15.21
CA ARG A 63 -7.05 -21.15 -15.49
C ARG A 63 -7.33 -20.30 -14.26
N GLN A 64 -7.55 -20.93 -13.11
CA GLN A 64 -7.79 -20.21 -11.85
C GLN A 64 -6.58 -19.34 -11.46
N ALA A 65 -5.36 -19.86 -11.60
CA ALA A 65 -4.15 -19.10 -11.34
C ALA A 65 -3.99 -17.92 -12.32
N GLU A 66 -4.31 -18.10 -13.59
CA GLU A 66 -4.28 -17.04 -14.59
C GLU A 66 -5.35 -15.97 -14.32
N GLU A 67 -6.57 -16.36 -13.96
CA GLU A 67 -7.64 -15.46 -13.56
C GLU A 67 -7.25 -14.65 -12.32
N GLN A 68 -6.69 -15.30 -11.30
CA GLN A 68 -6.20 -14.63 -10.10
C GLN A 68 -5.06 -13.65 -10.43
N ARG A 69 -4.14 -14.03 -11.31
CA ARG A 69 -3.06 -13.15 -11.76
C ARG A 69 -3.60 -11.92 -12.49
N LYS A 70 -4.53 -12.12 -13.43
CA LYS A 70 -5.19 -11.01 -14.16
C LYS A 70 -5.96 -10.10 -13.23
N ALA A 71 -6.70 -10.66 -12.26
CA ALA A 71 -7.43 -9.88 -11.27
C ALA A 71 -6.47 -9.06 -10.37
N ALA A 72 -5.36 -9.65 -9.94
CA ALA A 72 -4.34 -8.94 -9.17
C ALA A 72 -3.67 -7.82 -9.97
N GLU A 73 -3.39 -8.05 -11.26
CA GLU A 73 -2.83 -7.04 -12.15
C GLU A 73 -3.82 -5.89 -12.41
N ALA A 74 -5.08 -6.19 -12.70
CA ALA A 74 -6.12 -5.18 -12.88
C ALA A 74 -6.33 -4.36 -11.61
N LYS A 75 -6.35 -5.00 -10.44
CA LYS A 75 -6.42 -4.33 -9.14
C LYS A 75 -5.24 -3.37 -8.94
N ARG A 76 -4.02 -3.82 -9.23
CA ARG A 76 -2.82 -2.97 -9.14
C ARG A 76 -2.88 -1.77 -10.08
N GLN A 77 -3.32 -1.96 -11.33
CA GLN A 77 -3.47 -0.86 -12.29
C GLN A 77 -4.53 0.14 -11.84
N GLN A 78 -5.64 -0.34 -11.28
CA GLN A 78 -6.68 0.51 -10.70
C GLN A 78 -6.14 1.33 -9.51
N GLU A 79 -5.44 0.68 -8.58
CA GLU A 79 -4.82 1.34 -7.43
C GLU A 79 -3.78 2.37 -7.88
N GLU A 80 -2.99 2.08 -8.91
CA GLU A 80 -2.02 3.03 -9.48
C GLU A 80 -2.70 4.22 -10.17
N ALA A 81 -3.77 3.99 -10.92
CA ALA A 81 -4.54 5.07 -11.54
C ALA A 81 -5.22 5.98 -10.50
N GLU A 82 -5.77 5.40 -9.44
CA GLU A 82 -6.29 6.15 -8.29
C GLU A 82 -5.17 6.91 -7.57
N ARG A 83 -3.99 6.29 -7.47
CA ARG A 83 -2.80 6.90 -6.90
C ARG A 83 -2.28 8.09 -7.71
N GLN A 84 -2.38 8.06 -9.03
CA GLN A 84 -1.95 9.16 -9.90
C GLN A 84 -3.02 10.25 -10.04
N ARG A 85 -4.25 9.99 -9.60
CA ARG A 85 -5.35 10.96 -9.70
C ARG A 85 -5.13 12.17 -8.80
N LEU A 86 -5.25 13.35 -9.41
CA LEU A 86 -5.12 14.66 -8.76
C LEU A 86 -6.45 15.34 -8.45
N ILE A 87 -7.57 14.83 -8.97
CA ILE A 87 -8.91 15.32 -8.63
C ILE A 87 -9.54 14.41 -7.58
N SER A 88 -10.06 15.01 -6.51
CA SER A 88 -10.81 14.29 -5.48
C SER A 88 -12.15 13.80 -5.96
N GLN A 89 -12.46 12.54 -5.67
CA GLN A 89 -13.79 11.99 -5.91
C GLN A 89 -14.78 12.41 -4.82
N THR A 90 -14.30 12.55 -3.58
CA THR A 90 -15.14 12.97 -2.44
C THR A 90 -15.53 14.43 -2.53
N THR A 91 -14.59 15.32 -2.90
CA THR A 91 -14.81 16.78 -2.83
C THR A 91 -14.68 17.52 -4.15
N GLY A 92 -14.20 16.87 -5.21
CA GLY A 92 -13.92 17.53 -6.48
C GLY A 92 -12.71 18.49 -6.45
N ALA A 93 -11.98 18.55 -5.32
CA ALA A 93 -10.80 19.41 -5.20
C ALA A 93 -9.69 18.98 -6.18
N ASP A 94 -9.06 19.96 -6.83
CA ASP A 94 -7.96 19.77 -7.77
C ASP A 94 -6.61 20.05 -7.09
N TYR A 95 -5.75 19.04 -7.08
CA TYR A 95 -4.43 19.07 -6.45
C TYR A 95 -3.28 19.28 -7.45
N SER A 96 -3.59 19.58 -8.71
CA SER A 96 -2.60 19.70 -9.79
C SER A 96 -1.56 20.79 -9.53
N GLU A 97 -1.97 21.92 -8.95
CA GLU A 97 -1.05 23.00 -8.60
C GLU A 97 -0.11 22.62 -7.47
N LEU A 98 -0.62 21.96 -6.42
CA LEU A 98 0.18 21.45 -5.31
C LEU A 98 1.21 20.43 -5.81
N ASP A 99 0.78 19.48 -6.64
CA ASP A 99 1.67 18.49 -7.23
C ASP A 99 2.78 19.16 -8.07
N ARG A 100 2.42 20.12 -8.93
CA ARG A 100 3.40 20.89 -9.71
C ARG A 100 4.42 21.62 -8.83
N ALA A 101 3.95 22.33 -7.79
CA ALA A 101 4.82 23.06 -6.86
C ALA A 101 5.80 22.11 -6.16
N LEU A 102 5.31 20.95 -5.70
CA LEU A 102 6.13 19.92 -5.05
C LEU A 102 7.16 19.30 -6.00
N ARG A 103 6.77 18.93 -7.23
CA ARG A 103 7.72 18.45 -8.27
C ARG A 103 8.86 19.44 -8.53
N ASN A 104 8.53 20.72 -8.54
CA ASN A 104 9.49 21.80 -8.78
C ASN A 104 10.25 22.21 -7.50
N ARG A 105 10.04 21.52 -6.37
CA ARG A 105 10.66 21.82 -5.07
C ARG A 105 10.37 23.25 -4.59
N GLN A 106 9.23 23.81 -4.98
CA GLN A 106 8.73 25.10 -4.53
C GLN A 106 8.05 24.92 -3.16
N TRP A 107 8.83 24.55 -2.14
CA TRP A 107 8.31 24.06 -0.86
C TRP A 107 7.42 25.05 -0.11
N GLN A 108 7.79 26.33 -0.14
CA GLN A 108 6.99 27.37 0.49
C GLN A 108 5.64 27.54 -0.20
N GLU A 109 5.62 27.61 -1.54
CA GLU A 109 4.39 27.69 -2.31
C GLU A 109 3.53 26.44 -2.11
N ALA A 110 4.13 25.24 -2.06
CA ALA A 110 3.44 24.00 -1.77
C ALA A 110 2.78 23.99 -0.38
N ASP A 111 3.44 24.57 0.63
CA ASP A 111 2.88 24.71 1.99
C ASP A 111 1.66 25.64 2.01
N GLU A 112 1.75 26.78 1.32
CA GLU A 112 0.64 27.73 1.18
C GLU A 112 -0.54 27.15 0.37
N LEU A 113 -0.24 26.41 -0.70
CA LEU A 113 -1.24 25.67 -1.48
C LEU A 113 -1.90 24.58 -0.67
N THR A 114 -1.13 23.85 0.16
CA THR A 114 -1.67 22.83 1.07
C THR A 114 -2.69 23.45 2.02
N ARG A 115 -2.36 24.58 2.65
CA ARG A 115 -3.30 25.33 3.50
C ARG A 115 -4.56 25.71 2.73
N THR A 116 -4.39 26.31 1.55
CA THR A 116 -5.49 26.82 0.73
C THR A 116 -6.44 25.70 0.33
N LEU A 117 -5.89 24.56 -0.08
CA LEU A 117 -6.67 23.37 -0.43
C LEU A 117 -7.43 22.80 0.77
N MET A 118 -6.79 22.71 1.94
CA MET A 118 -7.47 22.20 3.14
C MET A 118 -8.63 23.11 3.57
N LEU A 119 -8.46 24.43 3.51
CA LEU A 119 -9.54 25.39 3.78
C LEU A 119 -10.67 25.29 2.75
N LYS A 120 -10.33 25.16 1.46
CA LYS A 120 -11.30 24.99 0.36
C LYS A 120 -12.11 23.71 0.51
N VAL A 121 -11.46 22.59 0.83
CA VAL A 121 -12.11 21.29 1.06
C VAL A 121 -13.14 21.37 2.18
N MET A 122 -12.83 22.10 3.25
CA MET A 122 -13.74 22.30 4.38
C MET A 122 -14.71 23.46 4.19
N ASN A 123 -14.64 24.17 3.05
CA ASN A 123 -15.43 25.37 2.75
C ASN A 123 -15.40 26.40 3.89
N THR A 124 -14.20 26.67 4.41
CA THR A 124 -13.98 27.58 5.53
C THR A 124 -12.86 28.56 5.24
N SER A 125 -12.73 29.61 6.05
CA SER A 125 -11.75 30.68 5.88
C SER A 125 -10.91 30.88 7.13
N GLY A 126 -9.65 31.24 6.96
CA GLY A 126 -8.73 31.50 8.07
C GLY A 126 -8.02 30.23 8.55
N TYR A 127 -8.71 29.42 9.35
CA TYR A 127 -8.12 28.22 9.98
C TYR A 127 -9.14 27.09 10.16
N LEU A 128 -8.63 25.85 10.26
CA LEU A 128 -9.44 24.69 10.66
C LEU A 128 -9.40 24.51 12.17
N ASN A 129 -10.57 24.40 12.78
CA ASN A 129 -10.70 23.95 14.16
C ASN A 129 -10.60 22.41 14.27
N ALA A 130 -10.57 21.90 15.49
CA ALA A 130 -10.37 20.47 15.72
C ALA A 130 -11.51 19.59 15.20
N ASP A 131 -12.76 20.06 15.24
CA ASP A 131 -13.90 19.31 14.74
C ASP A 131 -13.84 19.22 13.21
N GLU A 132 -13.44 20.30 12.54
CA GLU A 132 -13.20 20.33 11.09
C GLU A 132 -12.08 19.38 10.70
N ILE A 133 -10.97 19.33 11.45
CA ILE A 133 -9.87 18.38 11.19
C ILE A 133 -10.32 16.92 11.39
N ARG A 134 -11.14 16.64 12.42
CA ARG A 134 -11.72 15.30 12.63
C ARG A 134 -12.62 14.88 11.48
N ARG A 135 -13.36 15.82 10.90
CA ARG A 135 -14.29 15.58 9.78
C ARG A 135 -13.64 15.69 8.41
N PHE A 136 -12.37 16.12 8.33
CA PHE A 136 -11.69 16.33 7.06
C PHE A 136 -11.74 15.05 6.19
N PRO A 137 -12.09 15.13 4.91
CA PRO A 137 -12.22 13.94 4.07
C PRO A 137 -10.92 13.13 4.01
N GLY A 138 -11.02 11.82 4.30
CA GLY A 138 -9.85 10.94 4.36
C GLY A 138 -9.15 10.77 3.01
N GLU A 139 -9.90 10.78 1.90
CA GLU A 139 -9.34 10.74 0.54
C GLU A 139 -8.42 11.94 0.27
N ASP A 140 -8.90 13.14 0.60
CA ASP A 140 -8.17 14.39 0.41
C ASP A 140 -6.92 14.46 1.30
N LEU A 141 -7.05 14.00 2.54
CA LEU A 141 -5.93 13.97 3.48
C LEU A 141 -4.81 13.05 3.00
N LYS A 142 -5.17 11.82 2.57
CA LYS A 142 -4.24 10.86 1.99
C LYS A 142 -3.59 11.40 0.72
N ARG A 143 -4.34 12.13 -0.11
CA ARG A 143 -3.81 12.72 -1.35
C ARG A 143 -2.77 13.78 -1.06
N ILE A 144 -3.06 14.70 -0.13
CA ILE A 144 -2.09 15.72 0.31
C ILE A 144 -0.83 15.05 0.85
N ASP A 145 -0.99 14.11 1.79
CA ASP A 145 0.14 13.42 2.41
C ASP A 145 1.02 12.70 1.38
N ARG A 146 0.39 11.92 0.49
CA ARG A 146 1.08 11.19 -0.58
C ARG A 146 1.89 12.12 -1.47
N LEU A 147 1.30 13.26 -1.90
CA LEU A 147 2.01 14.21 -2.75
C LEU A 147 3.27 14.74 -2.05
N TRP A 148 3.18 15.10 -0.77
CA TRP A 148 4.33 15.52 0.03
C TRP A 148 5.37 14.41 0.15
N VAL A 149 4.97 13.18 0.46
CA VAL A 149 5.86 12.03 0.65
C VAL A 149 6.61 11.69 -0.64
N ASP A 150 5.88 11.58 -1.75
CA ASP A 150 6.41 11.16 -3.04
C ASP A 150 7.46 12.14 -3.58
N HIS A 151 7.15 13.44 -3.52
CA HIS A 151 8.03 14.47 -4.08
C HIS A 151 9.17 14.85 -3.14
N SER A 152 9.17 14.35 -1.90
CA SER A 152 10.18 14.66 -0.90
C SER A 152 11.13 13.51 -0.57
N ASP A 153 11.13 12.42 -1.34
CA ASP A 153 11.90 11.19 -1.06
C ASP A 153 11.54 10.58 0.32
N GLY A 154 10.25 10.67 0.68
CA GLY A 154 9.72 10.17 1.95
C GLY A 154 10.18 10.96 3.18
N LYS A 155 10.59 12.21 3.02
CA LYS A 155 11.10 13.06 4.12
C LYS A 155 10.03 13.99 4.69
N LEU A 156 9.05 14.41 3.91
CA LEU A 156 8.02 15.36 4.29
C LEU A 156 6.63 14.71 4.18
N GLY A 157 5.64 15.29 4.84
CA GLY A 157 4.28 14.75 4.89
C GLY A 157 3.76 14.56 6.32
N PHE A 158 2.44 14.50 6.45
CA PHE A 158 1.75 14.27 7.72
C PHE A 158 2.01 12.86 8.27
N SER A 159 2.17 11.84 7.43
CA SER A 159 2.51 10.47 7.85
C SER A 159 3.92 10.38 8.40
N VAL A 160 4.86 11.14 7.81
CA VAL A 160 6.21 11.29 8.35
C VAL A 160 6.17 11.96 9.72
N GLN A 161 5.40 13.05 9.85
CA GLN A 161 5.20 13.72 11.14
C GLN A 161 4.54 12.80 12.17
N LYS A 162 3.50 12.04 11.80
CA LYS A 162 2.82 11.09 12.67
C LYS A 162 3.78 10.04 13.22
N ARG A 163 4.60 9.44 12.36
CA ARG A 163 5.62 8.46 12.79
C ARG A 163 6.57 9.08 13.82
N ILE A 164 7.08 10.29 13.56
CA ILE A 164 7.98 10.99 14.49
C ILE A 164 7.28 11.33 15.80
N TRP A 165 6.00 11.73 15.75
CA TRP A 165 5.18 11.97 16.93
C TRP A 165 5.00 10.71 17.78
N GLN A 166 4.77 9.55 17.15
CA GLN A 166 4.70 8.25 17.82
C GLN A 166 6.04 7.88 18.48
N GLU A 167 7.16 8.05 17.77
CA GLU A 167 8.53 7.86 18.32
C GLU A 167 8.85 8.79 19.50
N CYS A 168 8.16 9.92 19.59
CA CYS A 168 8.28 10.87 20.70
C CYS A 168 7.36 10.55 21.88
N GLY A 169 6.68 9.40 21.87
CA GLY A 169 5.83 8.94 22.97
C GLY A 169 4.34 9.29 22.79
N SER A 170 3.93 9.69 21.58
CA SER A 170 2.53 10.01 21.27
C SER A 170 1.92 11.05 22.24
N PRO A 171 2.56 12.22 22.43
CA PRO A 171 2.13 13.19 23.43
C PRO A 171 0.67 13.60 23.23
N GLY A 172 -0.09 13.54 24.33
CA GLY A 172 -1.50 13.91 24.35
C GLY A 172 -1.76 15.42 24.18
N PRO A 173 -3.05 15.80 24.12
CA PRO A 173 -3.46 17.18 23.87
C PRO A 173 -3.17 18.15 25.04
N ASP A 174 -3.01 17.64 26.26
CA ASP A 174 -2.57 18.44 27.42
C ASP A 174 -1.08 18.75 27.29
N TYR A 175 -0.78 20.00 26.94
CA TYR A 175 0.60 20.41 26.69
C TYR A 175 1.48 20.38 27.93
N GLU A 176 1.01 20.89 29.07
CA GLU A 176 1.86 20.99 30.25
C GLU A 176 2.17 19.60 30.80
N ALA A 177 1.22 18.67 30.72
CA ALA A 177 1.45 17.27 31.06
C ALA A 177 2.41 16.56 30.09
N ASN A 178 2.45 16.97 28.81
CA ASN A 178 3.23 16.30 27.75
C ASN A 178 4.40 17.14 27.21
N LYS A 179 4.79 18.20 27.94
CA LYS A 179 5.68 19.27 27.44
C LYS A 179 7.00 18.75 26.90
N ALA A 180 7.63 17.83 27.63
CA ALA A 180 8.91 17.24 27.24
C ALA A 180 8.82 16.46 25.92
N ALA A 181 7.75 15.67 25.75
CA ALA A 181 7.52 14.89 24.53
C ALA A 181 7.18 15.79 23.33
N TRP A 182 6.38 16.85 23.53
CA TRP A 182 6.13 17.86 22.48
C TRP A 182 7.40 18.62 22.07
N LYS A 183 8.26 19.00 23.02
CA LYS A 183 9.55 19.62 22.71
C LYS A 183 10.47 18.67 21.95
N LYS A 184 10.53 17.39 22.35
CA LYS A 184 11.28 16.35 21.64
C LYS A 184 10.79 16.20 20.20
N PHE A 185 9.47 16.16 19.98
CA PHE A 185 8.88 16.16 18.65
C PHE A 185 9.29 17.40 17.85
N GLY A 186 9.10 18.60 18.40
CA GLY A 186 9.48 19.86 17.77
C GLY A 186 10.96 19.92 17.39
N GLN A 187 11.86 19.39 18.21
CA GLN A 187 13.28 19.27 17.89
C GLN A 187 13.52 18.34 16.69
N ARG A 188 12.83 17.18 16.65
CA ARG A 188 12.97 16.19 15.56
C ARG A 188 12.52 16.73 14.20
N VAL A 189 11.44 17.50 14.18
CA VAL A 189 10.91 18.14 12.95
C VAL A 189 11.47 19.55 12.72
N ASN A 190 12.44 20.00 13.52
CA ASN A 190 13.08 21.32 13.44
C ASN A 190 12.12 22.52 13.59
N TRP A 191 11.11 22.39 14.44
CA TRP A 191 10.25 23.50 14.88
C TRP A 191 10.66 24.07 16.25
N GLN A 192 11.64 23.46 16.92
CA GLN A 192 12.21 23.96 18.17
C GLN A 192 13.60 24.57 17.93
N GLY A 193 14.01 25.48 18.81
CA GLY A 193 15.31 26.13 18.85
C GLY A 193 15.25 27.56 18.34
N GLY A 194 14.06 28.16 18.40
CA GLY A 194 13.79 29.53 17.95
C GLY A 194 13.55 30.48 19.11
N THR A 195 13.12 31.68 18.75
CA THR A 195 12.96 32.81 19.67
C THR A 195 11.53 32.98 20.21
N ALA A 196 10.58 32.16 19.75
CA ALA A 196 9.20 32.20 20.26
C ALA A 196 9.10 31.66 21.68
N TYR A 197 7.93 31.87 22.30
CA TYR A 197 7.62 31.36 23.63
C TYR A 197 7.97 29.87 23.74
N ASP A 198 8.64 29.49 24.83
CA ASP A 198 9.07 28.11 25.12
C ASP A 198 10.07 27.51 24.09
N GLY A 199 10.73 28.38 23.32
CA GLY A 199 11.82 28.05 22.39
C GLY A 199 11.35 27.47 21.05
N TRP A 200 10.09 27.69 20.68
CA TRP A 200 9.58 27.33 19.35
C TRP A 200 10.12 28.31 18.29
N ARG A 201 10.14 27.87 17.02
CA ARG A 201 10.56 28.69 15.87
C ARG A 201 9.36 29.34 15.22
N TYR A 202 9.35 30.66 15.07
CA TYR A 202 8.41 31.33 14.17
C TYR A 202 8.54 30.79 12.74
N THR A 203 7.50 30.90 11.92
CA THR A 203 7.56 30.51 10.50
C THR A 203 8.72 31.19 9.76
N SER A 204 9.03 32.44 10.11
CA SER A 204 10.18 33.18 9.56
C SER A 204 11.56 32.62 9.96
N GLU A 205 11.63 31.74 10.97
CA GLU A 205 12.84 31.09 11.45
C GLU A 205 13.01 29.65 10.93
N LEU A 206 12.09 29.18 10.08
CA LEU A 206 12.11 27.83 9.49
C LEU A 206 12.90 27.82 8.17
N ASP A 207 13.58 26.71 7.90
CA ASP A 207 14.32 26.53 6.65
C ASP A 207 13.38 26.00 5.55
N MET A 208 12.82 26.94 4.77
CA MET A 208 11.95 26.63 3.63
C MET A 208 12.76 26.35 2.34
N THR A 209 14.07 26.57 2.36
CA THR A 209 14.95 26.40 1.18
C THR A 209 15.39 24.96 1.00
N ASN A 210 15.65 24.25 2.11
CA ASN A 210 16.00 22.84 2.10
C ASN A 210 15.30 22.05 3.22
N PRO A 211 13.95 22.04 3.24
CA PRO A 211 13.17 21.45 4.32
C PRO A 211 13.36 19.94 4.44
N GLN A 212 13.71 19.25 3.35
CA GLN A 212 13.93 17.80 3.32
C GLN A 212 15.07 17.33 4.25
N LYS A 213 15.98 18.24 4.64
CA LYS A 213 17.02 17.98 5.65
C LYS A 213 16.43 17.57 6.99
N TYR A 214 15.20 17.99 7.28
CA TYR A 214 14.52 17.79 8.54
C TYR A 214 13.24 16.96 8.29
N PRO A 215 13.26 15.64 8.60
CA PRO A 215 12.08 14.81 8.38
C PRO A 215 10.84 15.35 9.11
N GLY A 216 9.71 15.41 8.41
CA GLY A 216 8.45 15.94 8.93
C GLY A 216 8.40 17.46 9.11
N HIS A 217 9.38 18.21 8.60
CA HIS A 217 9.39 19.68 8.75
C HIS A 217 8.20 20.37 8.10
N LEU A 218 7.72 19.81 6.99
CA LEU A 218 6.58 20.28 6.21
C LEU A 218 5.60 19.13 5.94
N PRO A 219 4.32 19.44 5.68
CA PRO A 219 3.71 20.78 5.71
C PRO A 219 3.55 21.36 7.13
N LEU A 220 3.44 22.68 7.25
CA LEU A 220 3.29 23.41 8.51
C LEU A 220 1.85 23.46 9.01
N TRP A 221 1.74 23.59 10.33
CA TRP A 221 0.48 23.63 11.08
C TRP A 221 0.12 25.04 11.54
N VAL A 222 1.05 26.00 11.38
CA VAL A 222 1.01 27.37 11.92
C VAL A 222 -0.19 28.18 11.39
N TRP A 223 -0.86 27.65 10.38
CA TRP A 223 -2.00 28.22 9.70
C TRP A 223 -3.37 27.95 10.36
N LEU A 224 -3.40 27.19 11.46
CA LEU A 224 -4.61 26.69 12.13
C LEU A 224 -5.14 27.59 13.27
N GLY A 225 -4.73 28.87 13.36
CA GLY A 225 -5.35 29.87 14.25
C GLY A 225 -4.41 30.99 14.71
N ALA A 226 -4.97 32.14 15.11
CA ALA A 226 -4.27 33.40 15.40
C ALA A 226 -3.34 33.41 16.64
N GLU A 227 -3.20 32.29 17.35
CA GLU A 227 -2.22 32.09 18.43
C GLU A 227 -1.40 30.82 18.14
N GLY A 228 -0.44 30.98 17.22
CA GLY A 228 0.18 29.94 16.38
C GLY A 228 0.92 28.76 17.05
N TRP A 229 0.87 28.62 18.38
CA TRP A 229 1.48 27.47 19.10
C TRP A 229 0.52 26.77 20.07
N PHE A 230 -0.61 27.39 20.43
CA PHE A 230 -1.61 26.78 21.30
C PHE A 230 -2.35 25.62 20.60
N TRP A 231 -2.52 25.71 19.28
CA TRP A 231 -3.30 24.75 18.48
C TRP A 231 -2.50 23.64 17.82
N VAL A 232 -1.19 23.81 17.55
CA VAL A 232 -0.30 22.72 17.10
C VAL A 232 -0.34 21.52 18.07
N ARG A 233 -0.51 21.82 19.36
CA ARG A 233 -0.52 20.88 20.50
C ARG A 233 -1.81 20.08 20.61
N TRP A 234 -2.94 20.68 20.24
CA TRP A 234 -4.26 20.05 20.30
C TRP A 234 -4.62 19.35 18.98
N LEU A 235 -4.28 19.98 17.85
CA LEU A 235 -4.63 19.50 16.51
C LEU A 235 -3.68 18.41 16.00
N GLY A 236 -2.41 18.41 16.42
CA GLY A 236 -1.47 17.32 16.13
C GLY A 236 -1.95 15.98 16.68
N GLY A 237 -2.36 15.94 17.96
CA GLY A 237 -2.94 14.72 18.56
C GLY A 237 -4.22 14.28 17.85
N VAL A 238 -5.08 15.23 17.45
CA VAL A 238 -6.32 14.93 16.72
C VAL A 238 -6.05 14.39 15.32
N LEU A 239 -5.16 15.00 14.53
CA LEU A 239 -4.84 14.53 13.19
C LEU A 239 -4.05 13.23 13.22
N PHE A 240 -3.05 13.10 14.10
CA PHE A 240 -2.25 11.88 14.20
C PHE A 240 -3.00 10.70 14.83
N SER A 241 -4.12 10.96 15.52
CA SER A 241 -5.03 9.90 15.95
C SER A 241 -5.88 9.30 14.82
N ARG A 242 -5.94 9.96 13.66
CA ARG A 242 -6.69 9.46 12.50
C ARG A 242 -6.01 8.24 11.90
N ALA A 243 -6.83 7.30 11.42
CA ALA A 243 -6.35 6.04 10.84
C ALA A 243 -5.81 6.20 9.42
N GLU A 244 -6.12 7.33 8.77
CA GLU A 244 -5.82 7.61 7.37
C GLU A 244 -4.41 8.17 7.12
N ILE A 245 -3.72 8.59 8.18
CA ILE A 245 -2.30 8.95 8.23
C ILE A 245 -1.61 7.91 9.11
#